data_AF-A0A7C8V2V9-F1
#
_entry.id   AF-A0A7C8V2V9-F1
#
_cell.length_a   1.000
_cell.length_b   1.000
_cell.length_c   1.000
_cell.angle_alpha   90.00
_cell.angle_beta   90.00
_cell.angle_gamma   90.00
#
_symmetry.space_group_name_H-M   'P 1'
#
loop_
_entity.id
_entity.type
_entity.pdbx_description
1 polymer ?
#
loop_
_entity_poly.entity_id
_entity_poly.type
_entity_poly.pdbx_seq_one_letter_code
_entity_poly.pdbx_strand_id
1 'polypeptide(L)'
;MFEFTRFTSPKTATAWSGAGIGKPFGLTLSTFVHSIVTLVVSIIINITDANEPGNDYGEGTGWVVMIPGPAIVFLWSIIFMFVCKYSYFSPALALGTYLIFAIGVIAEGIVTALLYEWHDIAWLPAIFIITLGLNCAVFFVYSCIAIHRKSHAKDIALDTA
;
A
#
# COMPACT_ATOMS: atom_id res chain seq x y z
N MET A 1 -17.15 13.72 -4.26
CA MET A 1 -16.93 12.45 -3.54
C MET A 1 -17.01 11.33 -4.57
N PHE A 2 -15.96 10.52 -4.76
CA PHE A 2 -15.97 9.45 -5.78
C PHE A 2 -16.87 8.29 -5.34
N GLU A 3 -17.81 7.86 -6.18
CA GLU A 3 -18.72 6.72 -5.91
C GLU A 3 -18.04 5.38 -6.22
N PHE A 4 -17.24 4.86 -5.28
CA PHE A 4 -16.57 3.56 -5.42
C PHE A 4 -17.45 2.34 -5.14
N THR A 5 -18.71 2.56 -4.73
CA THR A 5 -19.69 1.50 -4.43
C THR A 5 -19.97 0.62 -5.65
N ARG A 6 -20.01 1.18 -6.86
CA ARG A 6 -20.21 0.41 -8.10
C ARG A 6 -19.03 -0.51 -8.46
N PHE A 7 -17.86 -0.25 -7.88
CA PHE A 7 -16.63 -1.03 -8.11
C PHE A 7 -16.34 -2.01 -6.98
N THR A 8 -17.24 -2.13 -6.00
CA THR A 8 -17.12 -3.05 -4.88
C THR A 8 -18.24 -4.08 -4.99
N SER A 9 -17.90 -5.37 -5.02
CA SER A 9 -18.88 -6.45 -5.06
C SER A 9 -19.76 -6.42 -3.80
N PRO A 10 -21.02 -6.89 -3.86
CA PRO A 10 -21.89 -6.91 -2.69
C PRO A 10 -21.29 -7.67 -1.49
N LYS A 11 -20.58 -8.78 -1.76
CA LYS A 11 -19.92 -9.58 -0.72
C LYS A 11 -18.81 -8.80 -0.03
N THR A 12 -17.99 -8.09 -0.80
CA THR A 12 -16.94 -7.22 -0.28
C THR A 12 -17.55 -6.05 0.49
N ALA A 13 -18.56 -5.38 -0.09
CA ALA A 13 -19.25 -4.26 0.54
C ALA A 13 -19.79 -4.64 1.93
N THR A 14 -20.47 -5.78 2.05
CA THR A 14 -21.01 -6.27 3.33
C THR A 14 -19.92 -6.57 4.35
N ALA A 15 -18.78 -7.13 3.94
CA ALA A 15 -17.69 -7.41 4.88
C ALA A 15 -16.92 -6.17 5.32
N TRP A 16 -16.93 -5.12 4.52
CA TRP A 16 -16.26 -3.85 4.81
C TRP A 16 -17.21 -2.77 5.35
N SER A 17 -18.48 -3.10 5.60
CA SER A 17 -19.51 -2.15 6.05
C SER A 17 -19.12 -1.36 7.30
N GLY A 18 -18.39 -1.97 8.24
CA GLY A 18 -17.88 -1.31 9.45
C GLY A 18 -16.89 -0.17 9.18
N ALA A 19 -16.13 -0.24 8.09
CA ALA A 19 -15.20 0.80 7.64
C ALA A 19 -15.81 1.73 6.59
N GLY A 20 -16.80 1.24 5.84
CA GLY A 20 -17.49 1.94 4.76
C GLY A 20 -17.47 1.11 3.47
N ILE A 21 -18.65 0.92 2.88
CA ILE A 21 -18.90 0.03 1.73
C ILE A 21 -18.04 0.31 0.48
N GLY A 22 -17.62 1.56 0.23
CA GLY A 22 -16.74 1.91 -0.90
C GLY A 22 -15.24 2.03 -0.54
N LYS A 23 -14.88 1.88 0.73
CA LYS A 23 -13.49 2.00 1.20
C LYS A 23 -12.52 0.98 0.60
N PRO A 24 -12.83 -0.33 0.49
CA PRO A 24 -11.84 -1.30 0.02
C PRO A 24 -11.31 -0.99 -1.38
N PHE A 25 -12.21 -0.64 -2.32
CA PHE A 25 -11.80 -0.25 -3.65
C PHE A 25 -11.05 1.08 -3.65
N GLY A 26 -11.53 2.10 -2.93
CA GLY A 26 -10.88 3.41 -2.87
C GLY A 26 -9.47 3.36 -2.26
N LEU A 27 -9.27 2.55 -1.22
CA LEU A 27 -7.95 2.32 -0.61
C LEU A 27 -7.03 1.58 -1.57
N THR A 28 -7.51 0.54 -2.25
CA THR A 28 -6.73 -0.20 -3.25
C THR A 28 -6.31 0.70 -4.41
N LEU A 29 -7.22 1.55 -4.90
CA LEU A 29 -6.92 2.52 -5.95
C LEU A 29 -5.90 3.56 -5.49
N SER A 30 -6.02 4.06 -4.25
CA SER A 30 -5.03 4.97 -3.65
C SER A 30 -3.65 4.33 -3.62
N THR A 31 -3.53 3.09 -3.12
CA THR A 31 -2.27 2.37 -3.07
C THR A 31 -1.70 2.11 -4.46
N PHE A 32 -2.55 1.74 -5.43
CA PHE A 32 -2.16 1.56 -6.82
C PHE A 32 -1.55 2.83 -7.42
N VAL A 33 -2.26 3.96 -7.34
CA VAL A 33 -1.77 5.24 -7.87
C VAL A 33 -0.48 5.68 -7.18
N HIS A 34 -0.41 5.55 -5.85
CA HIS A 34 0.80 5.88 -5.09
C HIS A 34 1.97 5.02 -5.54
N SER A 35 1.78 3.70 -5.70
CA SER A 35 2.84 2.79 -6.14
C SER A 35 3.36 3.12 -7.55
N ILE A 36 2.49 3.59 -8.47
CA ILE A 36 2.93 4.08 -9.79
C ILE A 36 3.85 5.29 -9.64
N VAL A 37 3.42 6.29 -8.85
CA VAL A 37 4.21 7.50 -8.64
C VAL A 37 5.56 7.16 -8.01
N THR A 38 5.58 6.32 -6.97
CA THR A 38 6.81 5.85 -6.34
C THR A 38 7.73 5.14 -7.34
N LEU A 39 7.20 4.21 -8.15
CA LEU A 39 7.99 3.51 -9.16
C LEU A 39 8.57 4.46 -10.21
N VAL A 40 7.80 5.42 -10.70
CA VAL A 40 8.29 6.42 -11.68
C VAL A 40 9.44 7.22 -11.09
N VAL A 41 9.31 7.71 -9.85
CA VAL A 41 10.37 8.45 -9.17
C VAL A 41 11.62 7.58 -8.97
N SER A 42 11.46 6.36 -8.45
CA SER A 42 12.57 5.42 -8.25
C SER A 42 13.29 5.07 -9.55
N ILE A 43 12.56 4.92 -10.67
CA ILE A 43 13.15 4.62 -11.99
C ILE A 43 13.93 5.83 -12.50
N ILE A 44 13.37 7.03 -12.42
CA ILE A 44 14.05 8.26 -12.87
C ILE A 44 15.37 8.41 -12.13
N ILE A 45 15.35 8.35 -10.80
CA ILE A 45 16.56 8.52 -9.96
C ILE A 45 17.57 7.39 -10.21
N ASN A 46 17.12 6.14 -10.37
CA ASN A 46 18.01 5.04 -10.72
C ASN A 46 18.75 5.23 -12.06
N ILE A 47 18.13 5.91 -13.02
CA ILE A 47 18.74 6.14 -14.34
C ILE A 47 19.66 7.36 -14.32
N THR A 48 19.31 8.40 -13.54
CA THR A 48 20.00 9.70 -13.60
C THR A 48 21.12 9.86 -12.58
N ASP A 49 20.94 9.34 -11.37
CA ASP A 49 21.70 9.79 -10.19
C ASP A 49 22.25 8.61 -9.35
N ALA A 50 21.69 7.40 -9.48
CA ALA A 50 22.06 6.29 -8.61
C ALA A 50 23.52 5.80 -8.69
N ASN A 51 24.27 6.18 -9.73
CA ASN A 51 25.67 5.81 -9.90
C ASN A 51 26.63 6.99 -9.66
N GLU A 52 26.16 8.10 -9.09
CA GLU A 52 27.04 9.22 -8.77
C GLU A 52 28.05 8.86 -7.67
N PRO A 53 29.30 9.39 -7.72
CA PRO A 53 30.41 8.94 -6.87
C PRO A 53 30.19 9.12 -5.36
N GLY A 54 29.22 9.93 -4.98
CA GLY A 54 28.85 10.18 -3.59
C GLY A 54 27.91 9.13 -3.00
N ASN A 55 27.20 8.37 -3.83
CA ASN A 55 26.25 7.38 -3.35
C ASN A 55 26.96 6.09 -2.91
N ASP A 56 26.57 5.58 -1.74
CA ASP A 56 27.11 4.31 -1.19
C ASP A 56 26.58 3.06 -1.96
N TYR A 57 25.79 3.28 -3.01
CA TYR A 57 25.28 2.25 -3.89
C TYR A 57 26.33 1.84 -4.92
N GLY A 58 26.70 0.55 -4.92
CA GLY A 58 27.39 -0.05 -6.05
C GLY A 58 26.51 -0.04 -7.31
N GLU A 59 27.13 -0.17 -8.48
CA GLU A 59 26.41 -0.19 -9.76
C GLU A 59 25.27 -1.23 -9.74
N GLY A 60 24.05 -0.78 -10.01
CA GLY A 60 22.86 -1.64 -10.02
C GLY A 60 22.19 -1.89 -8.66
N THR A 61 22.81 -1.52 -7.54
CA THR A 61 22.25 -1.77 -6.21
C THR A 61 20.98 -0.94 -5.95
N GLY A 62 20.83 0.25 -6.55
CA GLY A 62 19.60 1.06 -6.45
C GLY A 62 18.36 0.38 -7.05
N TRP A 63 18.54 -0.43 -8.11
CA TRP A 63 17.45 -1.22 -8.70
C TRP A 63 16.99 -2.34 -7.79
N VAL A 64 17.91 -2.92 -7.02
CA VAL A 64 17.61 -4.02 -6.10
C VAL A 64 16.96 -3.51 -4.83
N VAL A 65 17.30 -2.31 -4.38
CA VAL A 65 16.80 -1.79 -3.11
C VAL A 65 15.53 -0.95 -3.26
N MET A 66 15.34 -0.20 -4.36
CA MET A 66 14.24 0.78 -4.44
C MET A 66 13.00 0.33 -5.24
N ILE A 67 13.07 -0.83 -5.89
CA ILE A 67 12.04 -1.30 -6.84
C ILE A 67 11.18 -2.44 -6.27
N PRO A 68 11.71 -3.46 -5.58
CA PRO A 68 10.92 -4.64 -5.23
C PRO A 68 9.68 -4.33 -4.40
N GLY A 69 9.76 -3.52 -3.34
CA GLY A 69 8.62 -3.19 -2.50
C GLY A 69 7.51 -2.48 -3.27
N PRO A 70 7.78 -1.31 -3.88
CA PRO A 70 6.81 -0.60 -4.70
C PRO A 70 6.24 -1.44 -5.85
N ALA A 71 7.06 -2.27 -6.50
CA ALA A 71 6.61 -3.14 -7.60
C ALA A 71 5.66 -4.23 -7.12
N ILE A 72 5.96 -4.88 -6.00
CA ILE A 72 5.08 -5.89 -5.39
C ILE A 72 3.76 -5.23 -4.99
N VAL A 73 3.79 -4.07 -4.33
CA VAL A 73 2.58 -3.33 -3.93
C VAL A 73 1.74 -2.94 -5.15
N PHE A 74 2.37 -2.51 -6.25
CA PHE A 74 1.72 -2.20 -7.52
C PHE A 74 0.97 -3.42 -8.08
N LEU A 75 1.69 -4.54 -8.27
CA LEU A 75 1.11 -5.78 -8.80
C LEU A 75 -0.03 -6.29 -7.92
N TRP A 76 0.15 -6.23 -6.60
CA TRP A 76 -0.84 -6.66 -5.64
C TRP A 76 -2.10 -5.80 -5.67
N SER A 77 -1.93 -4.49 -5.84
CA SER A 77 -3.05 -3.55 -5.94
C SER A 77 -3.87 -3.79 -7.22
N ILE A 78 -3.23 -4.18 -8.33
CA ILE A 78 -3.94 -4.62 -9.54
C ILE A 78 -4.86 -5.80 -9.20
N ILE A 79 -4.30 -6.86 -8.61
CA ILE A 79 -5.05 -8.07 -8.24
C ILE A 79 -6.24 -7.71 -7.34
N PHE A 80 -6.02 -6.90 -6.30
CA PHE A 80 -7.08 -6.53 -5.37
C PHE A 80 -8.13 -5.60 -5.94
N MET A 81 -7.85 -4.79 -6.96
CA MET A 81 -8.90 -4.07 -7.70
C MET A 81 -9.86 -5.05 -8.39
N PHE A 82 -9.32 -6.13 -9.01
CA PHE A 82 -10.15 -7.18 -9.60
C PHE A 82 -10.92 -7.97 -8.53
N VAL A 83 -10.28 -8.36 -7.43
CA VAL A 83 -10.95 -9.07 -6.33
C VAL A 83 -12.05 -8.22 -5.71
N CYS A 84 -11.83 -6.92 -5.49
CA CYS A 84 -12.84 -6.01 -4.96
C CYS A 84 -14.09 -5.98 -5.85
N LYS A 85 -13.93 -5.97 -7.18
CA LYS A 85 -15.03 -5.87 -8.13
C LYS A 85 -15.75 -7.20 -8.38
N TYR A 86 -15.00 -8.28 -8.58
CA TYR A 86 -15.53 -9.55 -9.09
C TYR A 86 -15.65 -10.66 -8.04
N SER A 87 -15.02 -10.51 -6.88
CA SER A 87 -14.96 -11.56 -5.87
C SER A 87 -15.15 -11.00 -4.45
N TYR A 88 -14.83 -11.81 -3.45
CA TYR A 88 -14.85 -11.46 -2.04
C TYR A 88 -13.45 -11.04 -1.58
N PHE A 89 -13.30 -9.76 -1.24
CA PHE A 89 -12.08 -9.26 -0.63
C PHE A 89 -12.23 -9.23 0.90
N SER A 90 -11.59 -10.18 1.58
CA SER A 90 -11.67 -10.32 3.04
C SER A 90 -10.89 -9.21 3.77
N PRO A 91 -11.50 -8.50 4.74
CA PRO A 91 -10.77 -7.57 5.61
C PRO A 91 -9.60 -8.23 6.35
N ALA A 92 -9.70 -9.51 6.71
CA ALA A 92 -8.62 -10.22 7.40
C ALA A 92 -7.41 -10.47 6.49
N LEU A 93 -7.65 -10.75 5.20
CA LEU A 93 -6.59 -10.87 4.22
C LEU A 93 -5.89 -9.52 4.03
N ALA A 94 -6.67 -8.46 3.87
CA ALA A 94 -6.15 -7.10 3.75
C ALA A 94 -5.30 -6.70 4.98
N LEU A 95 -5.77 -7.01 6.18
CA LEU A 95 -5.06 -6.73 7.43
C LEU A 95 -3.65 -7.35 7.42
N GLY A 96 -3.54 -8.65 7.18
CA GLY A 96 -2.25 -9.33 7.18
C GLY A 96 -1.31 -8.81 6.09
N THR A 97 -1.81 -8.70 4.85
CA THR A 97 -1.01 -8.26 3.71
C THR A 97 -0.52 -6.82 3.87
N TYR A 98 -1.41 -5.88 4.21
CA TYR A 98 -1.05 -4.47 4.28
C TYR A 98 -0.20 -4.13 5.50
N LEU A 99 -0.24 -4.93 6.57
CA LEU A 99 0.74 -4.83 7.66
C LEU A 99 2.15 -5.17 7.17
N ILE A 100 2.31 -6.30 6.46
CA ILE A 100 3.60 -6.74 5.92
C ILE A 100 4.13 -5.70 4.91
N PHE A 101 3.28 -5.21 4.01
CA PHE A 101 3.67 -4.17 3.06
C PHE A 101 4.05 -2.86 3.75
N ALA A 102 3.30 -2.43 4.77
CA ALA A 102 3.64 -1.21 5.50
C ALA A 102 5.05 -1.31 6.11
N ILE A 103 5.32 -2.38 6.86
CA ILE A 103 6.62 -2.58 7.52
C ILE A 103 7.74 -2.73 6.47
N GLY A 104 7.54 -3.60 5.47
CA GLY A 104 8.54 -3.89 4.45
C GLY A 104 8.92 -2.66 3.63
N VAL A 105 7.93 -1.91 3.15
CA VAL A 105 8.17 -0.71 2.34
C VAL A 105 8.73 0.43 3.19
N ILE A 106 8.30 0.62 4.44
CA ILE A 106 8.93 1.62 5.32
C ILE A 106 10.41 1.26 5.57
N ALA A 107 10.71 0.00 5.84
CA ALA A 107 12.08 -0.45 6.03
C ALA A 107 12.92 -0.24 4.77
N GLU A 108 12.39 -0.58 3.59
CA GLU A 108 13.02 -0.34 2.30
C GLU A 108 13.35 1.15 2.11
N GLY A 109 12.39 2.03 2.36
CA GLY A 109 12.59 3.47 2.23
C GLY A 109 13.58 4.04 3.26
N ILE A 110 13.64 3.51 4.49
CA ILE A 110 14.67 3.89 5.47
C ILE A 110 16.05 3.47 4.96
N VAL A 111 16.20 2.24 4.45
CA VAL A 111 17.47 1.77 3.88
C VAL A 111 17.88 2.65 2.69
N THR A 112 16.96 2.99 1.80
CA THR A 112 17.20 3.94 0.71
C THR A 112 17.68 5.29 1.25
N ALA A 113 17.03 5.85 2.26
CA ALA A 113 17.41 7.14 2.83
C ALA A 113 18.82 7.13 3.46
N LEU A 114 19.25 6.00 4.01
CA LEU A 114 20.55 5.88 4.68
C LEU A 114 21.72 5.69 3.71
N LEU A 115 21.46 5.19 2.50
CA LEU A 115 22.48 4.80 1.52
C LEU A 115 22.66 5.81 0.37
N TYR A 116 21.82 6.85 0.31
CA TYR A 116 21.91 7.93 -0.68
C TYR A 116 22.43 9.22 -0.06
N GLU A 117 23.16 10.01 -0.86
CA GLU A 117 23.56 11.34 -0.45
C GLU A 117 22.36 12.29 -0.32
N TRP A 118 22.36 13.07 0.75
CA TRP A 118 21.30 14.03 1.08
C TRP A 118 21.49 15.40 0.42
N HIS A 119 22.65 15.61 -0.22
CA HIS A 119 23.01 16.89 -0.83
C HIS A 119 22.48 17.06 -2.26
N ASP A 120 22.05 15.96 -2.90
CA ASP A 120 21.38 15.99 -4.21
C ASP A 120 19.95 15.43 -4.14
N ILE A 121 19.33 15.09 -5.26
CA ILE A 121 17.98 14.55 -5.37
C ILE A 121 17.92 13.03 -5.15
N ALA A 122 19.07 12.36 -5.00
CA ALA A 122 19.21 10.91 -4.94
C ALA A 122 18.39 10.24 -3.81
N TRP A 123 18.21 10.94 -2.68
CA TRP A 123 17.42 10.47 -1.52
C TRP A 123 15.90 10.58 -1.73
N LEU A 124 15.44 11.30 -2.76
CA LEU A 124 14.01 11.56 -3.00
C LEU A 124 13.14 10.30 -3.09
N PRO A 125 13.55 9.18 -3.73
CA PRO A 125 12.78 7.95 -3.75
C PRO A 125 12.44 7.44 -2.36
N ALA A 126 13.33 7.62 -1.37
CA ALA A 126 13.09 7.18 0.00
C ALA A 126 11.81 7.79 0.59
N ILE A 127 11.54 9.07 0.33
CA ILE A 127 10.30 9.72 0.79
C ILE A 127 9.10 8.99 0.19
N PHE A 128 9.08 8.80 -1.13
CA PHE A 128 7.95 8.20 -1.83
C PHE A 128 7.72 6.75 -1.44
N ILE A 129 8.80 6.02 -1.14
CA ILE A 129 8.74 4.65 -0.63
C ILE A 129 8.14 4.67 0.79
N ILE A 130 8.65 5.51 1.71
CA ILE A 130 8.12 5.62 3.08
C ILE A 130 6.64 6.04 3.06
N THR A 131 6.26 7.03 2.26
CA THR A 131 4.86 7.48 2.18
C THR A 131 3.95 6.41 1.58
N LEU A 132 4.43 5.58 0.66
CA LEU A 132 3.70 4.41 0.17
C LEU A 132 3.47 3.41 1.29
N GLY A 133 4.49 3.15 2.11
CA GLY A 133 4.38 2.32 3.31
C GLY A 133 3.37 2.86 4.32
N LEU A 134 3.32 4.18 4.54
CA LEU A 134 2.29 4.83 5.36
C LEU A 134 0.89 4.68 4.76
N ASN A 135 0.75 4.76 3.43
CA ASN A 135 -0.53 4.50 2.76
C ASN A 135 -1.01 3.06 2.97
N CYS A 136 -0.09 2.08 2.92
CA CYS A 136 -0.36 0.70 3.31
C CYS A 136 -0.79 0.58 4.78
N ALA A 137 -0.15 1.32 5.70
CA ALA A 137 -0.54 1.35 7.11
C ALA A 137 -1.96 1.92 7.31
N VAL A 138 -2.35 2.94 6.56
CA VAL A 138 -3.73 3.46 6.57
C VAL A 138 -4.71 2.38 6.12
N PHE A 139 -4.38 1.62 5.07
CA PHE A 139 -5.22 0.50 4.62
C PHE A 139 -5.35 -0.58 5.72
N PHE A 140 -4.25 -0.94 6.37
CA PHE A 140 -4.26 -1.84 7.52
C PHE A 140 -5.22 -1.34 8.62
N VAL A 141 -5.16 -0.07 9.00
CA VAL A 141 -6.06 0.53 10.02
C VAL A 141 -7.53 0.39 9.62
N TYR A 142 -7.89 0.69 8.36
CA TYR A 142 -9.27 0.51 7.89
C TYR A 142 -9.71 -0.95 7.89
N SER A 143 -8.80 -1.89 7.66
CA SER A 143 -9.06 -3.33 7.75
C SER A 143 -9.38 -3.73 9.20
N CYS A 144 -8.62 -3.22 10.18
CA CYS A 144 -8.90 -3.41 11.60
C CYS A 144 -10.29 -2.87 11.98
N ILE A 145 -10.63 -1.66 11.52
CA ILE A 145 -11.94 -1.04 11.78
C ILE A 145 -13.08 -1.91 11.20
N ALA A 146 -12.92 -2.42 9.97
CA ALA A 146 -13.91 -3.27 9.33
C ALA A 146 -14.18 -4.55 10.12
N ILE A 147 -13.12 -5.21 10.63
CA ILE A 147 -13.23 -6.44 11.42
C ILE A 147 -13.87 -6.15 12.78
N HIS A 148 -13.35 -5.16 13.51
CA HIS A 148 -13.76 -4.88 14.88
C HIS A 148 -15.24 -4.48 14.97
N ARG A 149 -15.69 -3.57 14.10
CA ARG A 149 -17.09 -3.12 14.10
C ARG A 149 -18.07 -4.19 13.63
N LYS A 150 -17.63 -5.11 12.76
CA LYS A 150 -18.45 -6.25 12.33
C LYS A 150 -18.62 -7.29 13.44
N SER A 151 -17.59 -7.52 14.26
CA SER A 151 -17.69 -8.38 15.46
C SER A 151 -18.71 -7.81 16.44
N HIS A 152 -18.56 -6.52 16.80
CA HIS A 152 -19.47 -5.86 17.72
C HIS A 152 -20.95 -5.92 17.29
N ALA A 153 -21.23 -5.73 16.00
CA ALA A 153 -22.59 -5.83 15.49
C ALA A 153 -23.17 -7.26 15.59
N LYS A 154 -22.33 -8.29 15.45
CA LYS A 154 -22.73 -9.69 15.59
C LYS A 154 -22.99 -10.04 17.06
N ASP A 155 -22.16 -9.54 17.96
CA ASP A 155 -22.27 -9.82 19.40
C ASP A 155 -23.58 -9.21 19.97
N ILE A 156 -23.91 -7.97 19.60
CA ILE A 156 -25.19 -7.33 19.97
C ILE A 156 -26.39 -8.14 19.47
N ALA A 157 -26.33 -8.64 18.23
CA ALA A 157 -27.43 -9.41 17.66
C ALA A 157 -27.67 -10.75 18.39
N LEU A 158 -26.59 -11.38 18.88
CA LEU A 158 -26.66 -12.61 19.67
C LEU A 158 -27.18 -12.36 21.09
N ASP A 159 -26.86 -11.20 21.69
CA ASP A 159 -27.36 -10.83 23.03
C ASP A 159 -28.86 -10.45 23.01
N THR A 160 -29.42 -10.12 21.84
CA THR A 160 -30.83 -9.72 21.68
C THR A 160 -31.76 -10.83 21.14
N ALA A 161 -31.22 -12.03 20.86
CA ALA A 161 -31.96 -13.17 20.30
C ALA A 161 -32.30 -14.20 21.39
#